data_AF-A0A928MP29-F1
#
_entry.id   AF-A0A928MP29-F1
#
_cell.length_a   1.000
_cell.length_b   1.000
_cell.length_c   1.000
_cell.angle_alpha   90.00
_cell.angle_beta   90.00
_cell.angle_gamma   90.00
#
_symmetry.space_group_name_H-M   'P 1'
#
loop_
_entity.id
_entity.type
_entity.pdbx_description
1 polymer ?
#
loop_
_entity_poly.entity_id
_entity_poly.type
_entity_poly.pdbx_seq_one_letter_code
_entity_poly.pdbx_strand_id
1 'polypeptide(L)'
;MKKRRKYDLRNYIGVVFFMLMGFFCGITIVRLLGDRFSLPFLLLMLLAMYIAIFFHLIVHEAGHLVFGLATGYRFCSFRIFNLMWIRQNGSLSFRRHSLAGTGGQCLMAPPDFENGRIPVFLYNLGGSLMNLIASLLFLLPCLFLSPTSLLHTTCLIFCIVGVFTAAMNGIPLRMGMVDNDGYNAFSLRRNPEAMQAFWLQMKIAECTTQGLRLKDMPEEWFTLPTNEAMQNSLVAAQGVYVANRLMDIGEYEKASELTSRLLRDEIGMVDMYRHLLTCDYILLELLGEMRQDLLSSLQTPGFTQFVKQMKDNPAVLRTQYALSLLWEKDAQKAEAIYHQFEKRISTYPYAGEIESELELIALVREKAGFSPSQPQVDK
;
A
#
# COMPACT_ATOMS: atom_id res chain seq x y z
N MET A 1 19.89 -29.27 3.26
CA MET A 1 19.77 -28.59 4.57
C MET A 1 18.41 -27.85 4.61
N LYS A 2 17.42 -28.34 5.36
CA LYS A 2 16.13 -27.65 5.51
C LYS A 2 16.37 -26.34 6.29
N LYS A 3 16.32 -25.18 5.62
CA LYS A 3 16.32 -23.86 6.28
C LYS A 3 15.17 -23.87 7.30
N ARG A 4 15.50 -23.83 8.60
CA ARG A 4 14.51 -23.62 9.66
C ARG A 4 13.80 -22.30 9.33
N ARG A 5 12.48 -22.34 9.13
CA ARG A 5 11.63 -21.15 9.04
C ARG A 5 11.87 -20.38 10.35
N LYS A 6 12.64 -19.29 10.29
CA LYS A 6 12.67 -18.31 11.39
C LYS A 6 11.25 -17.75 11.46
N TYR A 7 10.55 -18.03 12.55
CA TYR A 7 9.30 -17.34 12.84
C TYR A 7 9.66 -15.87 13.02
N ASP A 8 9.26 -15.03 12.07
CA ASP A 8 9.45 -13.59 12.20
C ASP A 8 8.44 -13.08 13.23
N LEU A 9 8.92 -12.82 14.44
CA LEU A 9 8.12 -12.34 15.57
C LEU A 9 7.38 -11.03 15.22
N ARG A 10 7.87 -10.29 14.21
CA ARG A 10 7.25 -9.06 13.68
C ARG A 10 5.83 -9.28 13.16
N ASN A 11 5.53 -10.46 12.61
CA ASN A 11 4.21 -10.79 12.07
C ASN A 11 3.12 -10.90 13.16
N TYR A 12 3.51 -11.06 14.43
CA TYR A 12 2.58 -11.20 15.54
C TYR A 12 2.38 -9.89 16.33
N ILE A 13 3.19 -8.86 16.07
CA ILE A 13 3.11 -7.59 16.80
C ILE A 13 1.71 -6.98 16.68
N GLY A 14 1.18 -6.89 15.45
CA GLY A 14 -0.17 -6.38 15.23
C GLY A 14 -1.25 -7.19 15.97
N VAL A 15 -1.12 -8.52 15.99
CA VAL A 15 -2.05 -9.40 16.74
C VAL A 15 -2.01 -9.10 18.24
N VAL A 16 -0.80 -8.92 18.80
CA VAL A 16 -0.62 -8.55 20.21
C VAL A 16 -1.27 -7.18 20.50
N PHE A 17 -1.09 -6.18 19.63
CA PHE A 17 -1.75 -4.88 19.77
C PHE A 17 -3.28 -5.01 19.80
N PHE A 18 -3.88 -5.77 18.88
CA PHE A 18 -5.33 -5.99 18.86
C PHE A 18 -5.83 -6.76 20.09
N MET A 19 -5.10 -7.76 20.57
CA MET A 19 -5.45 -8.49 21.79
C MET A 19 -5.42 -7.59 23.03
N LEU A 20 -4.37 -6.76 23.17
CA LEU A 20 -4.25 -5.82 24.28
C LEU A 20 -5.36 -4.76 24.24
N MET A 21 -5.62 -4.18 23.06
CA MET A 21 -6.71 -3.23 22.87
C MET A 21 -8.06 -3.84 23.26
N GLY A 22 -8.35 -5.06 22.77
CA GLY A 22 -9.57 -5.79 23.12
C GLY A 22 -9.68 -6.11 24.62
N PHE A 23 -8.57 -6.47 25.27
CA PHE A 23 -8.51 -6.71 26.71
C PHE A 23 -8.86 -5.45 27.52
N PHE A 24 -8.25 -4.30 27.22
CA PHE A 24 -8.54 -3.05 27.93
C PHE A 24 -9.97 -2.56 27.68
N CYS A 25 -10.46 -2.63 26.43
CA CYS A 25 -11.86 -2.36 26.14
C CYS A 25 -12.78 -3.32 26.92
N GLY A 26 -12.46 -4.61 26.96
CA GLY A 26 -13.21 -5.63 27.70
C GLY A 26 -13.33 -5.31 29.19
N ILE A 27 -12.25 -4.88 29.85
CA ILE A 27 -12.28 -4.45 31.26
C ILE A 27 -13.27 -3.30 31.46
N THR A 28 -13.29 -2.30 30.58
CA THR A 28 -14.23 -1.17 30.69
C THR A 28 -15.68 -1.58 30.50
N ILE A 29 -15.94 -2.54 29.59
CA ILE A 29 -17.27 -3.09 29.34
C ILE A 29 -17.75 -3.91 30.54
N VAL A 30 -16.89 -4.74 31.14
CA VAL A 30 -17.23 -5.53 32.34
C VAL A 30 -17.54 -4.62 33.53
N ARG A 31 -16.79 -3.53 33.73
CA ARG A 31 -17.07 -2.55 34.79
C ARG A 31 -18.42 -1.85 34.62
N LEU A 32 -18.83 -1.60 33.38
CA LEU A 32 -20.14 -1.03 33.08
C LEU A 32 -21.27 -2.04 33.35
N LEU A 33 -21.08 -3.29 32.92
CA LEU A 33 -22.07 -4.35 33.04
C LEU A 33 -22.28 -4.79 34.49
N GLY A 34 -21.21 -4.86 35.30
CA GLY A 34 -21.25 -5.52 36.61
C GLY A 34 -21.87 -6.92 36.48
N ASP A 35 -22.81 -7.24 37.37
CA ASP A 35 -23.56 -8.51 37.33
C ASP A 35 -24.72 -8.52 36.31
N ARG A 36 -24.99 -7.39 35.62
CA ARG A 36 -26.15 -7.20 34.73
C ARG A 36 -25.82 -7.51 33.28
N PHE A 37 -25.18 -8.65 33.03
CA PHE A 37 -24.86 -9.07 31.68
C PHE A 37 -26.12 -9.19 30.80
N SER A 38 -26.08 -8.60 29.61
CA SER A 38 -27.06 -8.87 28.57
C SER A 38 -26.38 -8.92 27.20
N LEU A 39 -26.76 -9.90 26.39
CA LEU A 39 -26.22 -10.07 25.05
C LEU A 39 -26.43 -8.82 24.16
N PRO A 40 -27.61 -8.16 24.15
CA PRO A 40 -27.80 -6.95 23.35
C PRO A 40 -26.85 -5.82 23.74
N PHE A 41 -26.54 -5.68 25.02
CA PHE A 41 -25.63 -4.65 25.50
C PHE A 41 -24.17 -4.95 25.16
N LEU A 42 -23.76 -6.22 25.25
CA LEU A 42 -22.44 -6.64 24.77
C LEU A 42 -22.30 -6.32 23.27
N LEU A 43 -23.30 -6.65 22.46
CA LEU A 43 -23.31 -6.34 21.02
C LEU A 43 -23.23 -4.83 20.75
N LEU A 44 -23.94 -4.01 21.54
CA LEU A 44 -23.86 -2.55 21.45
C LEU A 44 -22.45 -2.03 21.75
N MET A 45 -21.76 -2.58 22.75
CA MET A 45 -20.38 -2.18 23.08
C MET A 45 -19.36 -2.66 22.06
N LEU A 46 -19.53 -3.86 21.49
CA LEU A 46 -18.72 -4.30 20.36
C LEU A 46 -18.93 -3.40 19.15
N LEU A 47 -20.17 -3.01 18.85
CA LEU A 47 -20.49 -2.05 17.80
C LEU A 47 -19.82 -0.70 18.06
N ALA A 48 -19.86 -0.19 19.29
CA ALA A 48 -19.17 1.04 19.66
C ALA A 48 -17.65 0.95 19.44
N MET A 49 -17.03 -0.20 19.73
CA MET A 49 -15.61 -0.44 19.45
C MET A 49 -15.31 -0.43 17.94
N TYR A 50 -16.14 -1.06 17.11
CA TYR A 50 -15.99 -1.00 15.65
C TYR A 50 -16.12 0.43 15.11
N ILE A 51 -17.10 1.20 15.62
CA ILE A 51 -17.26 2.61 15.27
C ILE A 51 -16.03 3.41 15.70
N ALA A 52 -15.47 3.15 16.88
CA ALA A 52 -14.25 3.81 17.36
C ALA A 52 -13.04 3.52 16.46
N ILE A 53 -12.86 2.27 16.02
CA ILE A 53 -11.78 1.89 15.09
C ILE A 53 -11.94 2.65 13.76
N PHE A 54 -13.16 2.67 13.22
CA PHE A 54 -13.44 3.39 11.97
C PHE A 54 -13.25 4.91 12.11
N PHE A 55 -13.69 5.49 13.22
CA PHE A 55 -13.49 6.90 13.53
C PHE A 55 -12.00 7.25 13.58
N HIS A 56 -11.20 6.48 14.33
CA HIS A 56 -9.76 6.73 14.45
C HIS A 56 -9.00 6.50 13.16
N LEU A 57 -9.46 5.60 12.28
CA LEU A 57 -8.92 5.46 10.94
C LEU A 57 -9.07 6.78 10.15
N ILE A 58 -10.26 7.39 10.14
CA ILE A 58 -10.50 8.66 9.43
C ILE A 58 -9.67 9.79 10.06
N VAL A 59 -9.69 9.89 11.38
CA VAL A 59 -8.94 10.92 12.13
C VAL A 59 -7.45 10.81 11.88
N HIS A 60 -6.92 9.59 11.78
CA HIS A 60 -5.52 9.33 11.47
C HIS A 60 -5.14 9.87 10.08
N GLU A 61 -5.86 9.47 9.04
CA GLU A 61 -5.57 9.95 7.68
C GLU A 61 -5.75 11.48 7.59
N ALA A 62 -6.76 12.04 8.26
CA ALA A 62 -6.97 13.48 8.35
C ALA A 62 -5.81 14.20 9.06
N GLY A 63 -5.14 13.55 10.01
CA GLY A 63 -3.93 14.05 10.65
C GLY A 63 -2.81 14.27 9.64
N HIS A 64 -2.50 13.28 8.79
CA HIS A 64 -1.50 13.46 7.72
C HIS A 64 -1.85 14.63 6.80
N LEU A 65 -3.12 14.77 6.44
CA LEU A 65 -3.60 15.88 5.62
C LEU A 65 -3.38 17.24 6.30
N VAL A 66 -3.84 17.40 7.54
CA VAL A 66 -3.74 18.67 8.28
C VAL A 66 -2.28 19.06 8.48
N PHE A 67 -1.45 18.13 8.95
CA PHE A 67 -0.04 18.42 9.23
C PHE A 67 0.81 18.52 7.96
N GLY A 68 0.46 17.80 6.89
CA GLY A 68 1.06 17.97 5.58
C GLY A 68 0.79 19.36 5.03
N LEU A 69 -0.46 19.81 5.02
CA LEU A 69 -0.82 21.17 4.58
C LEU A 69 -0.09 22.23 5.41
N ALA A 70 -0.06 22.06 6.74
CA ALA A 70 0.64 22.96 7.65
C ALA A 70 2.17 23.02 7.42
N THR A 71 2.74 22.02 6.75
CA THR A 71 4.18 21.95 6.43
C THR A 71 4.49 22.16 4.96
N GLY A 72 3.51 22.65 4.18
CA GLY A 72 3.72 23.03 2.77
C GLY A 72 3.52 21.90 1.75
N TYR A 73 3.06 20.73 2.19
CA TYR A 73 2.64 19.67 1.27
C TYR A 73 1.34 20.06 0.57
N ARG A 74 1.14 19.53 -0.65
CA ARG A 74 -0.08 19.75 -1.43
C ARG A 74 -0.89 18.47 -1.53
N PHE A 75 -2.21 18.59 -1.48
CA PHE A 75 -3.10 17.44 -1.52
C PHE A 75 -3.07 16.71 -2.88
N CYS A 76 -2.83 15.39 -2.87
CA CYS A 76 -2.96 14.52 -4.04
C CYS A 76 -4.18 13.59 -3.92
N SER A 77 -4.25 12.77 -2.87
CA SER A 77 -5.40 11.89 -2.66
C SER A 77 -5.65 11.57 -1.19
N PHE A 78 -6.92 11.24 -0.89
CA PHE A 78 -7.39 10.80 0.40
C PHE A 78 -8.26 9.57 0.19
N ARG A 79 -7.96 8.47 0.87
CA ARG A 79 -8.71 7.23 0.74
C ARG A 79 -9.06 6.67 2.10
N ILE A 80 -10.30 6.19 2.22
CA ILE A 80 -10.76 5.37 3.33
C ILE A 80 -11.40 4.11 2.72
N PHE A 81 -10.83 2.96 3.05
CA PHE A 81 -11.13 1.67 2.44
C PHE A 81 -11.05 1.73 0.90
N ASN A 82 -12.19 1.67 0.23
CA ASN A 82 -12.34 1.73 -1.22
C ASN A 82 -12.81 3.10 -1.73
N LEU A 83 -13.15 4.05 -0.85
CA LEU A 83 -13.62 5.37 -1.24
C LEU A 83 -12.44 6.32 -1.32
N MET A 84 -12.21 6.92 -2.49
CA MET A 84 -11.02 7.73 -2.76
C MET A 84 -11.41 9.07 -3.35
N TRP A 85 -10.90 10.14 -2.75
CA TRP A 85 -10.88 11.48 -3.30
C TRP A 85 -9.50 11.74 -3.86
N ILE A 86 -9.40 12.07 -5.14
CA ILE A 86 -8.14 12.26 -5.85
C ILE A 86 -8.18 13.58 -6.60
N ARG A 87 -7.10 14.36 -6.51
CA ARG A 87 -6.97 15.65 -7.18
C ARG A 87 -6.25 15.48 -8.51
N GLN A 88 -6.99 15.58 -9.60
CA GLN A 88 -6.48 15.42 -10.97
C GLN A 88 -6.80 16.68 -11.77
N ASN A 89 -5.82 17.21 -12.51
CA ASN A 89 -5.99 18.38 -13.38
C ASN A 89 -6.62 19.58 -12.64
N GLY A 90 -6.19 19.81 -11.41
CA GLY A 90 -6.69 20.90 -10.56
C GLY A 90 -8.04 20.67 -9.89
N SER A 91 -8.80 19.64 -10.29
CA SER A 91 -10.14 19.32 -9.77
C SER A 91 -10.13 18.10 -8.83
N LEU A 92 -11.10 18.05 -7.91
CA LEU A 92 -11.29 16.91 -7.01
C LEU A 92 -12.26 15.91 -7.64
N SER A 93 -11.82 14.68 -7.84
CA SER A 93 -12.61 13.58 -8.37
C SER A 93 -12.83 12.50 -7.31
N PHE A 94 -14.00 11.87 -7.36
CA PHE A 94 -14.32 10.72 -6.52
C PHE A 94 -14.17 9.42 -7.31
N ARG A 95 -13.42 8.47 -6.76
CA ARG A 95 -13.12 7.16 -7.35
C ARG A 95 -13.32 6.04 -6.34
N ARG A 96 -13.46 4.81 -6.85
CA ARG A 96 -13.50 3.60 -6.02
C ARG A 96 -12.27 2.73 -6.27
N HIS A 97 -11.36 2.73 -5.31
CA HIS A 97 -10.13 1.97 -5.37
C HIS A 97 -9.70 1.58 -3.96
N SER A 98 -9.28 0.33 -3.76
CA SER A 98 -8.75 -0.17 -2.50
C SER A 98 -7.35 -0.73 -2.73
N LEU A 99 -6.43 -0.44 -1.80
CA LEU A 99 -5.09 -1.00 -1.78
C LEU A 99 -5.00 -2.00 -0.63
N ALA A 100 -4.66 -3.26 -0.94
CA ALA A 100 -4.59 -4.29 0.07
C ALA A 100 -3.50 -3.97 1.12
N GLY A 101 -3.80 -4.26 2.39
CA GLY A 101 -2.89 -3.96 3.50
C GLY A 101 -3.02 -2.56 4.09
N THR A 102 -3.92 -1.71 3.56
CA THR A 102 -4.15 -0.36 4.09
C THR A 102 -5.64 -0.12 4.38
N GLY A 103 -5.96 0.41 5.56
CA GLY A 103 -7.33 0.83 5.90
C GLY A 103 -7.68 2.20 5.31
N GLY A 104 -6.68 3.09 5.23
CA GLY A 104 -6.78 4.41 4.64
C GLY A 104 -5.45 4.77 3.95
N GLN A 105 -5.43 5.92 3.28
CA GLN A 105 -4.22 6.50 2.73
C GLN A 105 -4.43 7.98 2.45
N CYS A 106 -3.58 8.82 3.04
CA CYS A 106 -3.38 10.20 2.62
C CYS A 106 -2.07 10.30 1.83
N LEU A 107 -2.20 10.65 0.54
CA LEU A 107 -1.05 10.93 -0.30
C LEU A 107 -1.00 12.43 -0.61
N MET A 108 0.18 13.01 -0.42
CA MET A 108 0.42 14.41 -0.69
C MET A 108 1.67 14.58 -1.55
N ALA A 109 1.77 15.70 -2.27
CA ALA A 109 2.97 16.12 -2.94
C ALA A 109 3.87 16.87 -1.96
N PRO A 110 5.17 16.56 -1.89
CA PRO A 110 6.08 17.24 -1.00
C PRO A 110 6.39 18.65 -1.52
N PRO A 111 6.83 19.57 -0.64
CA PRO A 111 7.47 20.80 -1.08
C PRO A 111 8.76 20.50 -1.83
N ASP A 112 9.36 21.54 -2.42
CA ASP A 112 10.61 21.42 -3.15
C ASP A 112 11.76 20.97 -2.24
N PHE A 113 12.70 20.22 -2.81
CA PHE A 113 13.79 19.63 -2.07
C PHE A 113 14.88 20.66 -1.81
N GLU A 114 14.76 21.39 -0.71
CA GLU A 114 15.70 22.45 -0.34
C GLU A 114 16.70 21.97 0.71
N ASN A 115 18.00 22.25 0.50
CA ASN A 115 19.07 21.96 1.46
C ASN A 115 19.10 20.50 1.93
N GLY A 116 18.77 19.55 1.04
CA GLY A 116 18.83 18.11 1.33
C GLY A 116 17.70 17.58 2.22
N ARG A 117 16.61 18.33 2.43
CA ARG A 117 15.54 17.92 3.35
C ARG A 117 14.17 18.48 2.96
N ILE A 118 13.14 17.79 3.44
CA ILE A 118 11.75 18.23 3.45
C ILE A 118 11.15 18.03 4.86
N PRO A 119 10.07 18.73 5.23
CA PRO A 119 9.47 18.63 6.55
C PRO A 119 8.68 17.32 6.75
N VAL A 120 9.37 16.22 7.07
CA VAL A 120 8.78 14.88 7.13
C VAL A 120 8.12 14.52 8.47
N PHE A 121 8.53 15.13 9.58
CA PHE A 121 8.17 14.66 10.92
C PHE A 121 6.67 14.81 11.20
N LEU A 122 6.13 16.02 10.98
CA LEU A 122 4.71 16.29 11.20
C LEU A 122 3.82 15.60 10.16
N TYR A 123 4.29 15.47 8.91
CA TYR A 123 3.56 14.72 7.89
C TYR A 123 3.41 13.25 8.28
N ASN A 124 4.51 12.56 8.60
CA ASN A 124 4.46 11.14 8.94
C ASN A 124 3.76 10.90 10.28
N LEU A 125 4.10 11.62 11.36
CA LEU A 125 3.48 11.37 12.67
C LEU A 125 2.12 12.07 12.86
N GLY A 126 1.67 12.84 11.87
CA GLY A 126 0.44 13.64 11.96
C GLY A 126 -0.80 12.83 12.30
N GLY A 127 -0.95 11.64 11.70
CA GLY A 127 -2.05 10.74 12.01
C GLY A 127 -2.01 10.21 13.44
N SER A 128 -0.84 9.83 13.94
CA SER A 128 -0.68 9.38 15.33
C SER A 128 -0.92 10.51 16.34
N LEU A 129 -0.45 11.73 16.05
CA LEU A 129 -0.71 12.91 16.87
C LEU A 129 -2.19 13.24 16.92
N MET A 130 -2.89 13.21 15.79
CA MET A 130 -4.33 13.51 15.73
C MET A 130 -5.16 12.46 16.48
N ASN A 131 -4.76 11.19 16.43
CA ASN A 131 -5.36 10.15 17.24
C ASN A 131 -5.20 10.40 18.75
N LEU A 132 -4.02 10.83 19.21
CA LEU A 132 -3.81 11.17 20.63
C LEU A 132 -4.65 12.38 21.05
N ILE A 133 -4.76 13.40 20.20
CA ILE A 133 -5.61 14.57 20.45
C ILE A 133 -7.07 14.12 20.57
N ALA A 134 -7.57 13.31 19.63
CA ALA A 134 -8.93 12.80 19.68
C ALA A 134 -9.16 11.91 20.92
N SER A 135 -8.22 11.04 21.28
CA SER A 135 -8.29 10.25 22.51
C SER A 135 -8.40 11.12 23.75
N LEU A 136 -7.63 12.20 23.84
CA LEU A 136 -7.70 13.14 24.95
C LEU A 136 -9.09 13.81 25.01
N LEU A 137 -9.64 14.21 23.87
CA LEU A 137 -11.00 14.79 23.80
C LEU A 137 -12.07 13.81 24.29
N PHE A 138 -11.93 12.50 24.04
CA PHE A 138 -12.83 11.49 24.59
C PHE A 138 -12.58 11.19 26.07
N LEU A 139 -11.36 11.37 26.56
CA LEU A 139 -11.02 11.17 27.97
C LEU A 139 -11.58 12.28 28.87
N LEU A 140 -11.62 13.53 28.40
CA LEU A 140 -12.05 14.69 29.20
C LEU A 140 -13.46 14.56 29.79
N PRO A 141 -14.52 14.16 29.03
CA PRO A 141 -15.85 13.91 29.60
C PRO A 141 -15.87 12.84 30.68
N CYS A 142 -15.00 11.83 30.62
CA CYS A 142 -14.96 10.74 31.60
C CYS A 142 -14.64 11.23 33.03
N LEU A 143 -14.04 12.41 33.18
CA LEU A 143 -13.76 13.03 34.49
C LEU A 143 -15.04 13.51 35.20
N PHE A 144 -16.12 13.74 34.45
CA PHE A 144 -17.38 14.27 34.96
C PHE A 144 -18.54 13.27 34.88
N LEU A 145 -18.37 12.18 34.14
CA LEU A 145 -19.38 11.15 33.96
C LEU A 145 -19.22 10.00 34.97
N SER A 146 -20.34 9.48 35.47
CA SER A 146 -20.34 8.27 36.31
C SER A 146 -19.64 7.10 35.61
N PRO A 147 -18.73 6.36 36.26
CA PRO A 147 -18.09 5.17 35.69
C PRO A 147 -19.06 4.06 35.24
N THR A 148 -20.29 4.08 35.74
CA THR A 148 -21.36 3.14 35.38
C THR A 148 -22.27 3.66 34.26
N SER A 149 -21.95 4.83 33.68
CA SER A 149 -22.69 5.39 32.55
C SER A 149 -22.25 4.77 31.23
N LEU A 150 -23.22 4.45 30.37
CA LEU A 150 -22.98 4.01 29.00
C LEU A 150 -22.09 4.99 28.21
N LEU A 151 -22.31 6.29 28.42
CA LEU A 151 -21.54 7.33 27.75
C LEU A 151 -20.09 7.35 28.24
N HIS A 152 -19.86 7.19 29.56
CA HIS A 152 -18.51 7.12 30.13
C HIS A 152 -17.70 5.98 29.50
N THR A 153 -18.28 4.78 29.42
CA THR A 153 -17.62 3.62 28.82
C THR A 153 -17.42 3.76 27.33
N THR A 154 -18.39 4.33 26.61
CA THR A 154 -18.24 4.59 25.17
C THR A 154 -17.09 5.56 24.92
N CYS A 155 -17.01 6.67 25.67
CA CYS A 155 -15.89 7.60 25.63
C CYS A 155 -14.54 6.92 25.97
N LEU A 156 -14.50 6.06 27.00
CA LEU A 156 -13.30 5.28 27.32
C LEU A 156 -12.88 4.33 26.19
N ILE A 157 -13.83 3.65 25.53
CA ILE A 157 -13.53 2.77 24.39
C ILE A 157 -12.88 3.58 23.27
N PHE A 158 -13.44 4.74 22.91
CA PHE A 158 -12.83 5.63 21.91
C PHE A 158 -11.42 6.08 22.34
N CYS A 159 -11.25 6.49 23.60
CA CYS A 159 -9.94 6.87 24.13
C CYS A 159 -8.92 5.73 23.98
N ILE A 160 -9.26 4.51 24.43
CA ILE A 160 -8.38 3.33 24.37
C ILE A 160 -8.02 3.02 22.91
N VAL A 161 -9.02 2.90 22.04
CA VAL A 161 -8.80 2.58 20.61
C VAL A 161 -7.89 3.61 19.95
N GLY A 162 -8.09 4.90 20.21
CA GLY A 162 -7.24 5.95 19.66
C GLY A 162 -5.80 5.92 20.17
N VAL A 163 -5.58 5.65 21.47
CA VAL A 163 -4.23 5.53 22.04
C VAL A 163 -3.51 4.33 21.42
N PHE A 164 -4.20 3.20 21.28
CA PHE A 164 -3.63 2.00 20.64
C PHE A 164 -3.33 2.23 19.16
N THR A 165 -4.20 2.92 18.43
CA THR A 165 -3.99 3.27 17.01
C THR A 165 -2.81 4.23 16.84
N ALA A 166 -2.69 5.24 17.72
CA ALA A 166 -1.54 6.15 17.74
C ALA A 166 -0.23 5.43 18.07
N ALA A 167 -0.23 4.51 19.04
CA ALA A 167 0.95 3.73 19.40
C ALA A 167 1.38 2.79 18.26
N MET A 168 0.43 2.09 17.65
CA MET A 168 0.70 1.13 16.58
C MET A 168 1.34 1.78 15.35
N ASN A 169 0.95 3.02 14.99
CA ASN A 169 1.53 3.74 13.86
C ASN A 169 2.69 4.67 14.25
N GLY A 170 2.71 5.20 15.47
CA GLY A 170 3.75 6.12 15.93
C GLY A 170 5.02 5.46 16.46
N ILE A 171 4.94 4.23 16.99
CA ILE A 171 6.12 3.46 17.40
C ILE A 171 6.78 2.90 16.14
N PRO A 172 8.10 3.10 15.92
CA PRO A 172 8.78 2.59 14.72
C PRO A 172 8.72 1.06 14.61
N LEU A 173 7.88 0.55 13.72
CA LEU A 173 7.64 -0.88 13.54
C LEU A 173 7.59 -1.23 12.05
N ARG A 174 8.12 -2.40 11.69
CA ARG A 174 7.89 -3.02 10.38
C ARG A 174 6.80 -4.08 10.52
N MET A 175 5.65 -3.88 9.89
CA MET A 175 4.49 -4.76 10.03
C MET A 175 3.91 -5.13 8.66
N GLY A 176 3.85 -6.44 8.36
CA GLY A 176 3.31 -6.91 7.10
C GLY A 176 4.15 -6.48 5.90
N MET A 177 3.50 -5.94 4.85
CA MET A 177 4.15 -5.63 3.57
C MET A 177 4.66 -4.19 3.45
N VAL A 178 4.50 -3.35 4.48
CA VAL A 178 4.87 -1.92 4.46
C VAL A 178 5.45 -1.49 5.81
N ASP A 179 6.25 -0.43 5.80
CA ASP A 179 6.73 0.24 7.01
C ASP A 179 5.66 1.22 7.52
N ASN A 180 5.50 1.33 8.86
CA ASN A 180 4.55 2.28 9.44
C ASN A 180 5.14 3.70 9.53
N ASP A 181 4.30 4.67 9.88
CA ASP A 181 4.69 6.09 9.89
C ASP A 181 5.82 6.41 10.86
N GLY A 182 5.82 5.79 12.05
CA GLY A 182 6.88 5.91 13.03
C GLY A 182 8.22 5.42 12.47
N TYR A 183 8.21 4.33 11.70
CA TYR A 183 9.40 3.80 11.05
C TYR A 183 9.90 4.76 9.97
N ASN A 184 8.99 5.28 9.14
CA ASN A 184 9.32 6.29 8.13
C ASN A 184 9.93 7.54 8.78
N ALA A 185 9.28 8.12 9.78
CA ALA A 185 9.79 9.29 10.50
C ALA A 185 11.19 9.06 11.12
N PHE A 186 11.41 7.87 11.69
CA PHE A 186 12.71 7.48 12.25
C PHE A 186 13.80 7.33 11.18
N SER A 187 13.49 6.63 10.09
CA SER A 187 14.40 6.36 8.96
C SER A 187 14.85 7.66 8.29
N LEU A 188 13.88 8.52 7.96
CA LEU A 188 14.10 9.79 7.24
C LEU A 188 14.97 10.77 8.02
N ARG A 189 14.87 10.77 9.36
CA ARG A 189 15.70 11.64 10.20
C ARG A 189 17.17 11.21 10.23
N ARG A 190 17.46 9.92 10.04
CA ARG A 190 18.81 9.35 10.22
C ARG A 190 19.57 9.11 8.92
N ASN A 191 18.87 9.03 7.80
CA ASN A 191 19.48 8.67 6.52
C ASN A 191 19.11 9.72 5.45
N PRO A 192 20.08 10.55 5.01
CA PRO A 192 19.90 11.52 3.93
C PRO A 192 19.48 10.89 2.59
N GLU A 193 19.96 9.70 2.26
CA GLU A 193 19.58 8.97 1.05
C GLU A 193 18.11 8.52 1.15
N ALA A 194 17.67 8.07 2.33
CA ALA A 194 16.27 7.73 2.56
C ALA A 194 15.35 8.97 2.46
N MET A 195 15.83 10.15 2.90
CA MET A 195 15.12 11.43 2.75
C MET A 195 14.94 11.78 1.27
N GLN A 196 15.99 11.66 0.46
CA GLN A 196 15.91 11.89 -0.98
C GLN A 196 15.00 10.86 -1.67
N ALA A 197 15.16 9.57 -1.35
CA ALA A 197 14.35 8.50 -1.92
C ALA A 197 12.86 8.66 -1.59
N PHE A 198 12.52 9.11 -0.37
CA PHE A 198 11.15 9.41 0.02
C PHE A 198 10.58 10.63 -0.71
N TRP A 199 11.36 11.70 -0.86
CA TRP A 199 10.94 12.84 -1.67
C TRP A 199 10.64 12.40 -3.12
N LEU A 200 11.54 11.63 -3.74
CA LEU A 200 11.35 11.08 -5.08
C LEU A 200 10.08 10.22 -5.18
N GLN A 201 9.85 9.33 -4.21
CA GLN A 201 8.63 8.52 -4.16
C GLN A 201 7.36 9.37 -4.14
N MET A 202 7.33 10.43 -3.33
CA MET A 202 6.16 11.30 -3.27
C MET A 202 6.00 12.15 -4.54
N LYS A 203 7.10 12.54 -5.20
CA LYS A 203 7.07 13.21 -6.52
C LYS A 203 6.56 12.29 -7.63
N ILE A 204 7.02 11.04 -7.66
CA ILE A 204 6.51 10.01 -8.59
C ILE A 204 5.01 9.83 -8.34
N ALA A 205 4.58 9.69 -7.08
CA ALA A 205 3.17 9.51 -6.74
C ALA A 205 2.30 10.74 -7.09
N GLU A 206 2.84 11.97 -7.00
CA GLU A 206 2.21 13.20 -7.52
C GLU A 206 2.01 13.10 -9.04
N CYS A 207 3.06 12.77 -9.79
CA CYS A 207 3.00 12.64 -11.26
C CYS A 207 2.04 11.52 -11.69
N THR A 208 2.08 10.35 -11.04
CA THR A 208 1.14 9.24 -11.28
C THR A 208 -0.31 9.66 -10.99
N THR A 209 -0.53 10.45 -9.93
CA THR A 209 -1.86 11.02 -9.62
C THR A 209 -2.36 11.93 -10.74
N GLN A 210 -1.46 12.71 -11.36
CA GLN A 210 -1.77 13.53 -12.54
C GLN A 210 -1.85 12.74 -13.85
N GLY A 211 -1.66 11.42 -13.82
CA GLY A 211 -1.80 10.55 -14.97
C GLY A 211 -0.54 10.41 -15.83
N LEU A 212 0.61 10.91 -15.38
CA LEU A 212 1.88 10.71 -16.10
C LEU A 212 2.38 9.28 -15.93
N ARG A 213 3.05 8.78 -16.97
CA ARG A 213 3.78 7.51 -16.95
C ARG A 213 5.20 7.71 -16.41
N LEU A 214 5.86 6.63 -15.99
CA LEU A 214 7.22 6.71 -15.45
C LEU A 214 8.21 7.14 -16.54
N LYS A 215 7.99 6.74 -17.80
CA LYS A 215 8.79 7.17 -18.95
C LYS A 215 8.78 8.68 -19.18
N ASP A 216 7.68 9.35 -18.82
CA ASP A 216 7.47 10.78 -19.01
C ASP A 216 7.98 11.63 -17.82
N MET A 217 8.45 10.99 -16.75
CA MET A 217 9.05 11.67 -15.59
C MET A 217 10.54 11.94 -15.81
N PRO A 218 11.14 12.93 -15.11
CA PRO A 218 12.55 13.28 -15.26
C PRO A 218 13.48 12.07 -15.07
N GLU A 219 14.39 11.87 -16.02
CA GLU A 219 15.28 10.70 -16.04
C GLU A 219 16.17 10.63 -14.79
N GLU A 220 16.63 11.78 -14.29
CA GLU A 220 17.47 11.88 -13.09
C GLU A 220 16.83 11.24 -11.83
N TRP A 221 15.49 11.13 -11.77
CA TRP A 221 14.78 10.49 -10.67
C TRP A 221 15.00 8.98 -10.62
N PHE A 222 15.42 8.38 -11.74
CA PHE A 222 15.56 6.94 -11.93
C PHE A 222 17.02 6.52 -11.97
N THR A 223 17.82 7.10 -11.07
CA THR A 223 19.20 6.65 -10.83
C THR A 223 19.19 5.47 -9.85
N LEU A 224 19.88 4.39 -10.19
CA LEU A 224 19.95 3.21 -9.35
C LEU A 224 20.85 3.45 -8.11
N PRO A 225 20.36 3.25 -6.88
CA PRO A 225 21.18 3.35 -5.67
C PRO A 225 22.15 2.17 -5.53
N THR A 226 23.14 2.30 -4.64
CA THR A 226 24.04 1.19 -4.30
C THR A 226 23.34 0.08 -3.51
N ASN A 227 23.87 -1.14 -3.56
CA ASN A 227 23.30 -2.28 -2.81
C ASN A 227 23.31 -2.04 -1.29
N GLU A 228 24.32 -1.33 -0.78
CA GLU A 228 24.43 -0.93 0.63
C GLU A 228 23.32 0.06 1.00
N ALA A 229 23.06 1.06 0.17
CA ALA A 229 22.01 2.05 0.41
C ALA A 229 20.61 1.40 0.36
N MET A 230 20.41 0.46 -0.57
CA MET A 230 19.17 -0.32 -0.70
C MET A 230 18.91 -1.30 0.47
N GLN A 231 19.76 -1.37 1.50
CA GLN A 231 19.38 -2.00 2.77
C GLN A 231 18.26 -1.23 3.49
N ASN A 232 18.10 0.06 3.18
CA ASN A 232 16.96 0.85 3.58
C ASN A 232 15.78 0.59 2.62
N SER A 233 14.58 0.36 3.17
CA SER A 233 13.37 0.03 2.40
C SER A 233 12.92 1.15 1.46
N LEU A 234 13.05 2.41 1.87
CA LEU A 234 12.69 3.56 1.05
C LEU A 234 13.66 3.71 -0.14
N VAL A 235 14.95 3.44 0.09
CA VAL A 235 15.94 3.47 -0.98
C VAL A 235 15.80 2.26 -1.92
N ALA A 236 15.48 1.08 -1.38
CA ALA A 236 15.20 -0.11 -2.20
C ALA A 236 14.03 0.12 -3.17
N ALA A 237 13.00 0.86 -2.74
CA ALA A 237 11.87 1.22 -3.60
C ALA A 237 12.32 2.03 -4.84
N GLN A 238 13.33 2.88 -4.71
CA GLN A 238 13.88 3.62 -5.85
C GLN A 238 14.43 2.67 -6.93
N GLY A 239 15.14 1.60 -6.54
CA GLY A 239 15.60 0.57 -7.49
C GLY A 239 14.45 -0.11 -8.25
N VAL A 240 13.31 -0.31 -7.57
CA VAL A 240 12.09 -0.85 -8.20
C VAL A 240 11.54 0.13 -9.24
N TYR A 241 11.47 1.43 -8.93
CA TYR A 241 11.06 2.45 -9.89
C TYR A 241 12.00 2.53 -11.10
N VAL A 242 13.31 2.32 -10.94
CA VAL A 242 14.24 2.23 -12.08
C VAL A 242 13.86 1.07 -12.99
N ALA A 243 13.61 -0.13 -12.43
CA ALA A 243 13.18 -1.29 -13.21
C ALA A 243 11.84 -1.04 -13.91
N ASN A 244 10.87 -0.43 -13.22
CA ASN A 244 9.56 -0.11 -13.80
C ASN A 244 9.66 0.96 -14.90
N ARG A 245 10.56 1.94 -14.79
CA ARG A 245 10.77 2.89 -15.88
C ARG A 245 11.43 2.23 -17.10
N LEU A 246 12.40 1.34 -16.89
CA LEU A 246 13.02 0.58 -17.99
C LEU A 246 11.96 -0.24 -18.75
N MET A 247 11.02 -0.86 -18.04
CA MET A 247 9.85 -1.49 -18.65
C MET A 247 9.02 -0.50 -19.49
N ASP A 248 8.70 0.65 -18.92
CA ASP A 248 7.81 1.66 -19.51
C ASP A 248 8.42 2.32 -20.78
N ILE A 249 9.75 2.45 -20.86
CA ILE A 249 10.46 2.93 -22.07
C ILE A 249 10.72 1.82 -23.11
N GLY A 250 10.39 0.56 -22.80
CA GLY A 250 10.59 -0.58 -23.70
C GLY A 250 11.98 -1.20 -23.70
N GLU A 251 12.83 -0.87 -22.72
CA GLU A 251 14.18 -1.43 -22.55
C GLU A 251 14.12 -2.77 -21.78
N TYR A 252 13.44 -3.75 -22.37
CA TYR A 252 13.03 -5.00 -21.70
C TYR A 252 14.20 -5.87 -21.23
N GLU A 253 15.28 -5.96 -21.99
CA GLU A 253 16.47 -6.73 -21.60
C GLU A 253 17.12 -6.13 -20.35
N LYS A 254 17.31 -4.80 -20.32
CA LYS A 254 17.84 -4.09 -19.16
C LYS A 254 16.91 -4.19 -17.96
N ALA A 255 15.60 -4.07 -18.19
CA ALA A 255 14.58 -4.26 -17.16
C ALA A 255 14.66 -5.67 -16.55
N SER A 256 14.83 -6.70 -17.38
CA SER A 256 14.93 -8.10 -16.95
C SER A 256 16.18 -8.36 -16.13
N GLU A 257 17.34 -7.87 -16.59
CA GLU A 257 18.60 -7.98 -15.85
C GLU A 257 18.51 -7.31 -14.48
N LEU A 258 18.02 -6.07 -14.43
CA LEU A 258 17.88 -5.32 -13.19
C LEU A 258 16.89 -6.00 -12.24
N THR A 259 15.73 -6.41 -12.75
CA THR A 259 14.69 -7.09 -11.99
C THR A 259 15.20 -8.39 -11.38
N SER A 260 15.89 -9.21 -12.18
CA SER A 260 16.51 -10.45 -11.73
C SER A 260 17.52 -10.20 -10.60
N ARG A 261 18.35 -9.15 -10.74
CA ARG A 261 19.29 -8.74 -9.69
C ARG A 261 18.58 -8.30 -8.41
N LEU A 262 17.59 -7.41 -8.50
CA LEU A 262 16.87 -6.90 -7.33
C LEU A 262 16.10 -8.00 -6.57
N LEU A 263 15.57 -9.01 -7.28
CA LEU A 263 14.89 -10.14 -6.66
C LEU A 263 15.85 -11.12 -5.99
N ARG A 264 17.04 -11.32 -6.56
CA ARG A 264 18.09 -12.22 -6.07
C ARG A 264 18.85 -11.63 -4.88
N ASP A 265 19.18 -10.36 -4.93
CA ASP A 265 20.01 -9.70 -3.93
C ASP A 265 19.24 -9.51 -2.61
N GLU A 266 19.94 -9.70 -1.48
CA GLU A 266 19.37 -9.47 -0.14
C GLU A 266 19.35 -7.96 0.16
N ILE A 267 18.36 -7.25 -0.41
CA ILE A 267 18.11 -5.83 -0.16
C ILE A 267 16.88 -5.61 0.73
N GLY A 268 16.74 -4.40 1.29
CA GLY A 268 15.68 -4.00 2.21
C GLY A 268 14.29 -3.82 1.57
N MET A 269 14.04 -4.40 0.38
CA MET A 269 12.79 -4.29 -0.35
C MET A 269 11.63 -4.91 0.44
N VAL A 270 10.53 -4.18 0.57
CA VAL A 270 9.30 -4.68 1.19
C VAL A 270 8.57 -5.67 0.29
N ASP A 271 7.79 -6.57 0.89
CA ASP A 271 7.14 -7.68 0.18
C ASP A 271 6.17 -7.22 -0.93
N MET A 272 5.52 -6.06 -0.78
CA MET A 272 4.64 -5.53 -1.82
C MET A 272 5.41 -5.28 -3.13
N TYR A 273 6.54 -4.58 -3.06
CA TYR A 273 7.37 -4.33 -4.24
C TYR A 273 7.99 -5.62 -4.78
N ARG A 274 8.39 -6.55 -3.91
CA ARG A 274 8.96 -7.84 -4.34
C ARG A 274 7.99 -8.63 -5.19
N HIS A 275 6.72 -8.71 -4.79
CA HIS A 275 5.73 -9.45 -5.56
C HIS A 275 5.29 -8.73 -6.85
N LEU A 276 5.16 -7.39 -6.84
CA LEU A 276 4.89 -6.64 -8.08
C LEU A 276 6.05 -6.75 -9.07
N LEU A 277 7.29 -6.68 -8.59
CA LEU A 277 8.47 -6.89 -9.42
C LEU A 277 8.57 -8.34 -9.94
N THR A 278 8.05 -9.31 -9.19
CA THR A 278 7.88 -10.69 -9.67
C THR A 278 6.86 -10.79 -10.80
N CYS A 279 5.76 -10.03 -10.75
CA CYS A 279 4.80 -9.91 -11.86
C CYS A 279 5.48 -9.40 -13.14
N ASP A 280 6.35 -8.40 -13.02
CA ASP A 280 7.12 -7.85 -14.14
C ASP A 280 8.14 -8.84 -14.68
N TYR A 281 8.85 -9.54 -13.80
CA TYR A 281 9.83 -10.54 -14.22
C TYR A 281 9.20 -11.71 -14.96
N ILE A 282 8.04 -12.19 -14.48
CA ILE A 282 7.27 -13.23 -15.16
C ILE A 282 6.87 -12.76 -16.56
N LEU A 283 6.39 -11.53 -16.71
CA LEU A 283 6.03 -11.01 -18.04
C LEU A 283 7.23 -10.97 -18.98
N LEU A 284 8.35 -10.40 -18.52
CA LEU A 284 9.58 -10.32 -19.30
C LEU A 284 10.06 -11.70 -19.75
N GLU A 285 10.00 -12.69 -18.84
CA GLU A 285 10.36 -14.07 -19.17
C GLU A 285 9.43 -14.69 -20.20
N LEU A 286 8.12 -14.43 -20.13
CA LEU A 286 7.12 -14.90 -21.10
C LEU A 286 7.28 -14.26 -22.49
N LEU A 287 7.68 -12.98 -22.54
CA LEU A 287 7.93 -12.26 -23.78
C LEU A 287 9.30 -12.63 -24.40
N GLY A 288 10.27 -13.06 -23.58
CA GLY A 288 11.61 -13.48 -23.97
C GLY A 288 11.77 -14.98 -24.20
N GLU A 289 12.69 -15.60 -23.45
CA GLU A 289 13.15 -16.99 -23.60
C GLU A 289 12.14 -18.05 -23.11
N MET A 290 11.21 -17.66 -22.23
CA MET A 290 10.19 -18.54 -21.64
C MET A 290 10.76 -19.79 -20.96
N ARG A 291 11.79 -19.61 -20.12
CA ARG A 291 12.42 -20.69 -19.33
C ARG A 291 11.43 -21.24 -18.31
N GLN A 292 11.06 -22.49 -18.53
CA GLN A 292 9.98 -23.17 -17.80
C GLN A 292 10.28 -23.34 -16.31
N ASP A 293 11.53 -23.67 -15.99
CA ASP A 293 12.06 -23.83 -14.65
C ASP A 293 12.05 -22.51 -13.88
N LEU A 294 12.44 -21.41 -14.53
CA LEU A 294 12.39 -20.07 -13.94
C LEU A 294 10.94 -19.64 -13.66
N LEU A 295 10.04 -19.73 -14.65
CA LEU A 295 8.62 -19.39 -14.50
C LEU A 295 7.95 -20.19 -13.38
N SER A 296 8.29 -21.47 -13.25
CA SER A 296 7.80 -22.32 -12.16
C SER A 296 8.36 -21.88 -10.81
N SER A 297 9.63 -21.51 -10.75
CA SER A 297 10.29 -21.08 -9.50
C SER A 297 9.77 -19.75 -8.94
N LEU A 298 9.30 -18.84 -9.81
CA LEU A 298 8.76 -17.53 -9.43
C LEU A 298 7.34 -17.63 -8.83
N GLN A 299 6.59 -18.67 -9.19
CA GLN A 299 5.22 -18.92 -8.71
C GLN A 299 5.20 -19.59 -7.32
N THR A 300 5.90 -18.98 -6.37
CA THR A 300 5.98 -19.46 -4.99
C THR A 300 4.61 -19.38 -4.27
N PRO A 301 4.40 -20.13 -3.18
CA PRO A 301 3.17 -20.02 -2.38
C PRO A 301 2.88 -18.59 -1.89
N GLY A 302 3.93 -17.81 -1.59
CA GLY A 302 3.80 -16.39 -1.19
C GLY A 302 3.28 -15.53 -2.33
N PHE A 303 3.84 -15.69 -3.53
CA PHE A 303 3.35 -15.01 -4.74
C PHE A 303 1.90 -15.39 -5.06
N THR A 304 1.54 -16.67 -4.99
CA THR A 304 0.16 -17.12 -5.20
C THR A 304 -0.82 -16.52 -4.19
N GLN A 305 -0.40 -16.35 -2.94
CA GLN A 305 -1.20 -15.64 -1.93
C GLN A 305 -1.34 -14.16 -2.27
N PHE A 306 -0.26 -13.51 -2.71
CA PHE A 306 -0.26 -12.12 -3.16
C PHE A 306 -1.22 -11.90 -4.33
N VAL A 307 -1.18 -12.76 -5.36
CA VAL A 307 -2.10 -12.70 -6.52
C VAL A 307 -3.56 -12.75 -6.07
N LYS A 308 -3.91 -13.60 -5.09
CA LYS A 308 -5.27 -13.66 -4.53
C LYS A 308 -5.65 -12.38 -3.78
N GLN A 309 -4.71 -11.80 -3.03
CA GLN A 309 -4.91 -10.57 -2.28
C GLN A 309 -5.06 -9.34 -3.19
N MET A 310 -4.35 -9.32 -4.31
CA MET A 310 -4.28 -8.22 -5.28
C MET A 310 -4.97 -8.56 -6.61
N LYS A 311 -6.00 -9.43 -6.56
CA LYS A 311 -6.68 -9.97 -7.75
C LYS A 311 -7.29 -8.94 -8.71
N ASP A 312 -7.51 -7.71 -8.22
CA ASP A 312 -8.08 -6.60 -8.98
C ASP A 312 -7.01 -5.52 -9.30
N ASN A 313 -5.72 -5.82 -9.12
CA ASN A 313 -4.64 -4.93 -9.52
C ASN A 313 -4.31 -5.15 -11.02
N PRO A 314 -4.19 -4.08 -11.84
CA PRO A 314 -3.90 -4.20 -13.27
C PRO A 314 -2.66 -5.03 -13.61
N ALA A 315 -1.53 -4.81 -12.93
CA ALA A 315 -0.30 -5.58 -13.16
C ALA A 315 -0.48 -7.07 -12.84
N VAL A 316 -1.20 -7.39 -11.77
CA VAL A 316 -1.54 -8.79 -11.43
C VAL A 316 -2.41 -9.43 -12.51
N LEU A 317 -3.44 -8.72 -12.96
CA LEU A 317 -4.33 -9.19 -14.03
C LEU A 317 -3.57 -9.40 -15.35
N ARG A 318 -2.71 -8.46 -15.75
CA ARG A 318 -1.81 -8.60 -16.90
C ARG A 318 -0.94 -9.85 -16.79
N THR A 319 -0.26 -10.04 -15.65
CA THR A 319 0.62 -11.20 -15.48
C THR A 319 -0.16 -12.51 -15.53
N GLN A 320 -1.34 -12.58 -14.90
CA GLN A 320 -2.20 -13.76 -14.96
C GLN A 320 -2.71 -14.03 -16.38
N TYR A 321 -3.08 -12.98 -17.12
CA TYR A 321 -3.45 -13.09 -18.53
C TYR A 321 -2.31 -13.65 -19.37
N ALA A 322 -1.10 -13.10 -19.23
CA ALA A 322 0.08 -13.55 -19.96
C ALA A 322 0.44 -15.01 -19.65
N LEU A 323 0.40 -15.40 -18.36
CA LEU A 323 0.61 -16.79 -17.95
C LEU A 323 -0.42 -17.72 -18.59
N SER A 324 -1.71 -17.39 -18.52
CA SER A 324 -2.76 -18.24 -19.07
C SER A 324 -2.68 -18.38 -20.58
N LEU A 325 -2.38 -17.28 -21.29
CA LEU A 325 -2.32 -17.28 -22.74
C LEU A 325 -1.06 -17.93 -23.30
N LEU A 326 0.12 -17.52 -22.83
CA LEU A 326 1.40 -17.91 -23.43
C LEU A 326 1.96 -19.21 -22.83
N TRP A 327 1.78 -19.42 -21.53
CA TRP A 327 2.41 -20.53 -20.81
C TRP A 327 1.49 -21.72 -20.61
N GLU A 328 0.31 -21.49 -20.02
CA GLU A 328 -0.70 -22.54 -19.80
C GLU A 328 -1.42 -22.93 -21.10
N LYS A 329 -1.42 -22.03 -22.09
CA LYS A 329 -2.16 -22.15 -23.37
C LYS A 329 -3.66 -22.37 -23.17
N ASP A 330 -4.21 -21.77 -22.10
CA ASP A 330 -5.62 -21.80 -21.76
C ASP A 330 -6.30 -20.49 -22.22
N ALA A 331 -6.80 -20.52 -23.45
CA ALA A 331 -7.44 -19.36 -24.06
C ALA A 331 -8.73 -18.93 -23.32
N GLN A 332 -9.49 -19.88 -22.77
CA GLN A 332 -10.73 -19.57 -22.06
C GLN A 332 -10.44 -18.85 -20.74
N LYS A 333 -9.44 -19.33 -19.99
CA LYS A 333 -8.99 -18.67 -18.76
C LYS A 333 -8.39 -17.30 -19.06
N ALA A 334 -7.56 -17.18 -20.09
CA ALA A 334 -7.00 -15.91 -20.52
C ALA A 334 -8.09 -14.89 -20.87
N GLU A 335 -9.12 -15.30 -21.62
CA GLU A 335 -10.23 -14.42 -22.00
C GLU A 335 -11.03 -13.92 -20.78
N ALA A 336 -11.32 -14.80 -19.84
CA ALA A 336 -12.00 -14.42 -18.59
C ALA A 336 -11.20 -13.38 -17.78
N ILE A 337 -9.87 -13.54 -17.71
CA ILE A 337 -8.98 -12.60 -17.03
C ILE A 337 -8.93 -11.26 -17.78
N TYR A 338 -8.87 -11.29 -19.11
CA TYR A 338 -8.84 -10.08 -19.93
C TYR A 338 -10.13 -9.26 -19.78
N HIS A 339 -11.31 -9.88 -19.76
CA HIS A 339 -12.55 -9.17 -19.44
C HIS A 339 -12.56 -8.56 -18.02
N GLN A 340 -11.97 -9.26 -17.04
CA GLN A 340 -11.79 -8.69 -15.70
C GLN A 340 -10.85 -7.47 -15.74
N PHE A 341 -9.77 -7.54 -16.52
CA PHE A 341 -8.85 -6.42 -16.75
C PHE A 341 -9.56 -5.22 -17.38
N GLU A 342 -10.32 -5.39 -18.46
CA GLU A 342 -11.08 -4.32 -19.13
C GLU A 342 -12.06 -3.63 -18.17
N LYS A 343 -12.82 -4.43 -17.41
CA LYS A 343 -13.71 -3.90 -16.38
C LYS A 343 -12.92 -3.10 -15.34
N ARG A 344 -11.74 -3.58 -14.93
CA ARG A 344 -10.94 -2.95 -13.90
C ARG A 344 -10.36 -1.62 -14.35
N ILE A 345 -9.73 -1.55 -15.52
CA ILE A 345 -9.09 -0.33 -16.01
C ILE A 345 -10.08 0.83 -16.17
N SER A 346 -11.35 0.55 -16.50
CA SER A 346 -12.40 1.59 -16.61
C SER A 346 -12.68 2.35 -15.31
N THR A 347 -12.31 1.78 -14.16
CA THR A 347 -12.54 2.36 -12.82
C THR A 347 -11.25 2.67 -12.07
N TYR A 348 -10.10 2.30 -12.63
CA TYR A 348 -8.81 2.45 -11.97
C TYR A 348 -8.37 3.93 -11.99
N PRO A 349 -7.82 4.47 -10.88
CA PRO A 349 -7.66 5.91 -10.73
C PRO A 349 -6.45 6.51 -11.47
N TYR A 350 -5.48 5.70 -11.89
CA TYR A 350 -4.21 6.17 -12.45
C TYR A 350 -4.13 5.89 -13.96
N ALA A 351 -4.34 6.94 -14.75
CA ALA A 351 -4.40 6.84 -16.22
C ALA A 351 -3.09 6.37 -16.86
N GLY A 352 -1.94 6.90 -16.40
CA GLY A 352 -0.63 6.49 -16.92
C GLY A 352 -0.33 5.01 -16.67
N GLU A 353 -0.71 4.47 -15.51
CA GLU A 353 -0.59 3.03 -15.24
C GLU A 353 -1.49 2.21 -16.17
N ILE A 354 -2.74 2.64 -16.41
CA ILE A 354 -3.64 1.96 -17.36
C ILE A 354 -3.01 1.90 -18.76
N GLU A 355 -2.46 3.01 -19.24
CA GLU A 355 -1.84 3.10 -20.56
C GLU A 355 -0.64 2.16 -20.68
N SER A 356 0.24 2.15 -19.67
CA SER A 356 1.37 1.22 -19.62
C SER A 356 0.93 -0.24 -19.63
N GLU A 357 -0.11 -0.59 -18.86
CA GLU A 357 -0.60 -1.96 -18.77
C GLU A 357 -1.28 -2.43 -20.08
N LEU A 358 -1.97 -1.51 -20.77
CA LEU A 358 -2.54 -1.78 -22.10
C LEU A 358 -1.46 -2.06 -23.14
N GLU A 359 -0.38 -1.30 -23.16
CA GLU A 359 0.76 -1.54 -24.06
C GLU A 359 1.40 -2.92 -23.80
N LEU A 360 1.59 -3.27 -22.53
CA LEU A 360 2.16 -4.58 -22.18
C LEU A 360 1.21 -5.74 -22.55
N ILE A 361 -0.11 -5.57 -22.43
CA ILE A 361 -1.07 -6.57 -22.93
C ILE A 361 -1.01 -6.68 -24.45
N ALA A 362 -0.84 -5.58 -25.17
CA ALA A 362 -0.71 -5.60 -26.62
C ALA A 362 0.51 -6.44 -27.06
N LEU A 363 1.64 -6.32 -26.36
CA LEU A 363 2.83 -7.14 -26.61
C LEU A 363 2.59 -8.63 -26.34
N VAL A 364 1.85 -8.97 -25.29
CA VAL A 364 1.47 -10.35 -24.99
C VAL A 364 0.61 -10.93 -26.13
N ARG A 365 -0.34 -10.13 -26.65
CA ARG A 365 -1.20 -10.50 -27.77
C ARG A 365 -0.39 -10.69 -29.06
N GLU A 366 0.52 -9.78 -29.36
CA GLU A 366 1.42 -9.89 -30.50
C GLU A 366 2.28 -11.15 -30.41
N LYS A 367 2.87 -11.43 -29.24
CA LYS A 367 3.65 -12.64 -28.98
C LYS A 367 2.83 -13.93 -29.18
N ALA A 368 1.53 -13.88 -28.87
CA ALA A 368 0.59 -14.99 -29.10
C ALA A 368 0.09 -15.09 -30.55
N GLY A 369 0.48 -14.16 -31.44
CA GLY A 369 0.10 -14.16 -32.86
C GLY A 369 -1.23 -13.47 -33.18
N PHE A 370 -1.79 -12.69 -32.25
CA PHE A 370 -2.97 -11.86 -32.56
C PHE A 370 -2.57 -10.61 -33.35
N SER A 371 -3.38 -10.24 -34.35
CA SER A 371 -3.17 -8.99 -35.10
C SER A 371 -3.61 -7.77 -34.28
N PRO A 372 -2.91 -6.62 -34.34
CA PRO A 372 -3.30 -5.37 -33.65
C PRO A 372 -4.72 -4.88 -33.99
N SER A 373 -5.29 -5.35 -35.10
CA SER A 373 -6.58 -4.91 -35.65
C SER A 373 -7.73 -5.90 -35.48
N GLN A 374 -7.61 -6.95 -34.64
CA GLN A 374 -8.72 -7.86 -34.36
C GLN A 374 -9.45 -7.47 -33.07
N PRO A 375 -10.63 -6.82 -33.13
CA PRO A 375 -11.55 -6.79 -32.01
C PRO A 375 -11.98 -8.23 -31.67
N GLN A 376 -12.25 -8.49 -30.40
CA GLN A 376 -12.77 -9.78 -29.92
C GLN A 376 -13.91 -10.23 -30.82
N VAL A 377 -13.81 -11.46 -31.31
CA VAL A 377 -14.92 -12.13 -31.94
C VAL A 377 -15.92 -12.43 -30.83
N ASP A 378 -17.01 -11.66 -30.81
CA ASP A 378 -18.25 -12.04 -30.13
C ASP A 378 -18.58 -13.50 -30.49
N LYS A 379 -18.80 -14.32 -29.47
CA LYS A 379 -19.61 -15.53 -29.58
C LYS A 379 -20.60 -15.60 -28.44
#